data_AF-A0A2R7KTB0-F1
#
_entry.id   AF-A0A2R7KTB0-F1
#
_cell.length_a   1.000
_cell.length_b   1.000
_cell.length_c   1.000
_cell.angle_alpha   90.00
_cell.angle_beta   90.00
_cell.angle_gamma   90.00
#
_symmetry.space_group_name_H-M   'P 1'
#
loop_
_entity.id
_entity.type
_entity.pdbx_description
1 polymer ?
#
loop_
_entity_poly.entity_id
_entity_poly.type
_entity_poly.pdbx_seq_one_letter_code
_entity_poly.pdbx_strand_id
1 'polypeptide(L)'
;MKKIFLYALILGTGLMSCKKEKALDVDLNKSNLDSYKDNDTDKWLKANFLDVYNMEVMYRFDRFQIDLDKDAVPVIEAKVIPMMEAFRSVYITPYLNIAGKNFFMPIVPKEVALFGSAQYRTEDHTRLLGTADAGRQINLFEVNNFDPDNFDDFLEKFHTIHHEFTHILNQNIPVPPGYEEVSNNYVGAQWIQRTTAEAKSLGFITPYSRMNKNEDFAEMTATLLVEGQDYFDIYVNTANADGATKLRAKERIIVDYFKSSFGMDFRALQAEVKKAIAGLTTGSIFSAAELFAGGIYKGVSIDKSAANQSAAFITAFDAAVAASPIPLSPQFELVFADATRVNRTDLILKFKGGGYDFWFNLKATYTGSNVKFVLSDSGTSTPYANGNVIKTPVKPLLDYFTTKTFKIDWIESIIPNSKDKQLGFIDTSNNKLGFYGAVSRY
;
A
#
# COMPACT_ATOMS: atom_id res chain seq x y z
N MET A 1 -16.02 60.27 -4.02
CA MET A 1 -14.61 60.39 -4.47
C MET A 1 -13.63 59.46 -3.73
N LYS A 2 -13.72 59.28 -2.39
CA LYS A 2 -12.79 58.38 -1.65
C LYS A 2 -12.88 56.88 -1.98
N LYS A 3 -14.04 56.36 -2.43
CA LYS A 3 -14.18 54.92 -2.78
C LYS A 3 -13.62 54.58 -4.17
N ILE A 4 -13.57 55.53 -5.11
CA ILE A 4 -13.03 55.31 -6.46
C ILE A 4 -11.50 55.19 -6.42
N PHE A 5 -10.83 55.95 -5.55
CA PHE A 5 -9.39 55.83 -5.34
C PHE A 5 -8.98 54.50 -4.71
N LEU A 6 -9.83 53.90 -3.87
CA LEU A 6 -9.54 52.60 -3.23
C LEU A 6 -9.66 51.43 -4.23
N TYR A 7 -10.61 51.50 -5.17
CA TYR A 7 -10.71 50.51 -6.25
C TYR A 7 -9.61 50.65 -7.30
N ALA A 8 -9.14 51.88 -7.58
CA ALA A 8 -7.99 52.10 -8.46
C ALA A 8 -6.67 51.59 -7.86
N LEU A 9 -6.51 51.64 -6.53
CA LEU A 9 -5.31 51.16 -5.85
C LEU A 9 -5.24 49.62 -5.80
N ILE A 10 -6.38 48.93 -5.71
CA ILE A 10 -6.46 47.45 -5.72
C ILE A 10 -6.27 46.89 -7.14
N LEU A 11 -6.68 47.62 -8.18
CA LEU A 11 -6.45 47.22 -9.57
C LEU A 11 -4.97 47.41 -10.00
N GLY A 12 -4.24 48.33 -9.37
CA GLY A 12 -2.84 48.63 -9.65
C GLY A 12 -1.84 47.58 -9.13
N THR A 13 -2.17 46.83 -8.08
CA THR A 13 -1.26 45.84 -7.48
C THR A 13 -1.27 44.48 -8.19
N GLY A 14 -2.24 44.23 -9.09
CA GLY A 14 -2.32 42.99 -9.88
C GLY A 14 -1.38 42.93 -11.08
N LEU A 15 -0.75 44.05 -11.48
CA LEU A 15 0.08 44.13 -12.70
C LEU A 15 1.58 43.84 -12.48
N MET A 16 2.02 43.58 -11.23
CA MET A 16 3.43 43.30 -10.91
C MET A 16 3.77 41.81 -10.69
N SER A 17 2.84 40.88 -10.91
CA SER A 17 3.11 39.44 -10.68
C SER A 17 3.49 38.64 -11.93
N CYS A 18 3.63 39.26 -13.10
CA CYS A 18 4.31 38.62 -14.24
C CYS A 18 5.80 38.98 -14.20
N LYS A 19 6.61 38.21 -13.46
CA LYS A 19 8.02 38.10 -13.82
C LYS A 19 8.04 37.46 -15.21
N LYS A 20 8.26 38.26 -16.26
CA LYS A 20 8.65 37.70 -17.56
C LYS A 20 9.92 36.92 -17.31
N GLU A 21 9.88 35.61 -17.53
CA GLU A 21 11.11 34.84 -17.68
C GLU A 21 11.95 35.52 -18.77
N LYS A 22 13.27 35.59 -18.55
CA LYS A 22 14.18 36.10 -19.59
C LYS A 22 13.86 35.34 -20.87
N ALA A 23 13.67 36.05 -21.98
CA ALA A 23 13.60 35.41 -23.29
C ALA A 23 14.78 34.45 -23.41
N LEU A 24 14.51 33.18 -23.74
CA LEU A 24 15.55 32.25 -24.15
C LEU A 24 16.15 32.81 -25.44
N ASP A 25 17.21 33.59 -25.32
CA ASP A 25 18.04 34.04 -26.43
C ASP A 25 19.00 32.90 -26.79
N VAL A 26 18.41 31.80 -27.30
CA VAL A 26 19.16 30.65 -27.79
C VAL A 26 19.26 30.79 -29.30
N ASP A 27 20.48 31.06 -29.77
CA ASP A 27 20.83 31.03 -31.18
C ASP A 27 20.78 29.59 -31.69
N LEU A 28 19.64 29.18 -32.24
CA LEU A 28 19.40 27.82 -32.75
C LEU A 28 20.36 27.43 -33.89
N ASN A 29 21.03 28.40 -34.53
CA ASN A 29 22.04 28.13 -35.55
C ASN A 29 23.40 27.75 -34.95
N LYS A 30 23.61 28.00 -33.65
CA LYS A 30 24.78 27.57 -32.88
C LYS A 30 24.49 26.41 -31.93
N SER A 31 23.22 26.05 -31.73
CA SER A 31 22.87 24.82 -31.01
C SER A 31 23.09 23.64 -31.94
N ASN A 32 24.14 22.86 -31.68
CA ASN A 32 24.30 21.59 -32.35
C ASN A 32 23.38 20.57 -31.66
N LEU A 33 22.23 20.27 -32.25
CA LEU A 33 21.24 19.34 -31.69
C LEU A 33 21.77 17.90 -31.59
N ASP A 34 22.75 17.55 -32.43
CA ASP A 34 23.26 16.17 -32.57
C ASP A 34 24.59 15.90 -31.84
N SER A 35 25.24 16.91 -31.25
CA SER A 35 26.46 16.71 -30.46
C SER A 35 26.28 17.24 -29.05
N TYR A 36 25.78 16.40 -28.15
CA TYR A 36 25.81 16.70 -26.72
C TYR A 36 27.21 16.40 -26.16
N LYS A 37 27.57 17.12 -25.10
CA LYS A 37 28.75 16.82 -24.30
C LYS A 37 28.32 16.10 -23.04
N ASP A 38 28.95 14.95 -22.76
CA ASP A 38 28.71 14.19 -21.53
C ASP A 38 28.80 15.09 -20.30
N ASN A 39 27.72 15.07 -19.52
CA ASN A 39 27.64 15.71 -18.23
C ASN A 39 27.72 14.66 -17.10
N ASP A 40 27.56 15.08 -15.85
CA ASP A 40 27.71 14.18 -14.71
C ASP A 40 26.52 13.21 -14.57
N THR A 41 25.33 13.58 -15.05
CA THR A 41 24.16 12.68 -15.16
C THR A 41 24.44 11.56 -16.16
N ASP A 42 24.99 11.86 -17.35
CA ASP A 42 25.37 10.85 -18.35
C ASP A 42 26.36 9.83 -17.80
N LYS A 43 27.43 10.31 -17.16
CA LYS A 43 28.46 9.44 -16.55
C LYS A 43 27.86 8.57 -15.46
N TRP A 44 26.98 9.13 -14.64
CA TRP A 44 26.32 8.40 -13.57
C TRP A 44 25.40 7.30 -14.12
N LEU A 45 24.57 7.62 -15.12
CA LEU A 45 23.67 6.64 -15.77
C LEU A 45 24.48 5.52 -16.44
N LYS A 46 25.56 5.88 -17.15
CA LYS A 46 26.46 4.90 -17.76
C LYS A 46 27.04 3.94 -16.70
N ALA A 47 27.61 4.48 -15.62
CA ALA A 47 28.26 3.69 -14.59
C ALA A 47 27.29 2.83 -13.76
N ASN A 48 26.03 3.27 -13.60
CA ASN A 48 25.06 2.60 -12.72
C ASN A 48 24.03 1.73 -13.46
N PHE A 49 23.83 1.94 -14.77
CA PHE A 49 22.83 1.22 -15.57
C PHE A 49 23.43 0.57 -16.82
N LEU A 50 24.08 1.35 -17.68
CA LEU A 50 24.61 0.80 -18.93
C LEU A 50 25.67 -0.27 -18.67
N ASP A 51 26.68 0.06 -17.87
CA ASP A 51 27.81 -0.84 -17.62
C ASP A 51 27.44 -2.03 -16.70
N VAL A 52 26.38 -1.89 -15.90
CA VAL A 52 25.96 -2.91 -14.92
C VAL A 52 24.92 -3.86 -15.50
N TYR A 53 23.91 -3.31 -16.18
CA TYR A 53 22.70 -4.03 -16.62
C TYR A 53 22.58 -4.13 -18.15
N ASN A 54 23.47 -3.48 -18.90
CA ASN A 54 23.29 -3.24 -20.34
C ASN A 54 21.96 -2.53 -20.62
N MET A 55 21.66 -1.51 -19.82
CA MET A 55 20.44 -0.72 -19.88
C MET A 55 20.78 0.73 -20.18
N GLU A 56 20.32 1.22 -21.33
CA GLU A 56 20.41 2.63 -21.72
C GLU A 56 19.25 3.42 -21.11
N VAL A 57 19.58 4.53 -20.45
CA VAL A 57 18.58 5.43 -19.87
C VAL A 57 18.50 6.70 -20.71
N MET A 58 17.40 6.83 -21.44
CA MET A 58 17.15 7.92 -22.37
C MET A 58 16.38 9.02 -21.65
N TYR A 59 17.10 10.02 -21.12
CA TYR A 59 16.48 11.17 -20.44
C TYR A 59 16.53 12.47 -21.26
N ARG A 60 17.41 12.53 -22.27
CA ARG A 60 17.38 13.59 -23.26
C ARG A 60 16.16 13.38 -24.14
N PHE A 61 15.36 14.43 -24.27
CA PHE A 61 14.11 14.34 -25.00
C PHE A 61 14.35 14.02 -26.47
N ASP A 62 13.77 12.91 -26.91
CA ASP A 62 13.71 12.49 -28.32
C ASP A 62 12.24 12.26 -28.68
N ARG A 63 11.71 13.04 -29.63
CA ARG A 63 10.31 12.95 -30.05
C ARG A 63 9.98 11.61 -30.69
N PHE A 64 10.98 10.89 -31.22
CA PHE A 64 10.78 9.58 -31.84
C PHE A 64 10.60 8.44 -30.83
N GLN A 65 10.79 8.71 -29.53
CA GLN A 65 10.50 7.76 -28.45
C GLN A 65 9.03 7.73 -28.02
N ILE A 66 8.18 8.53 -28.66
CA ILE A 66 6.76 8.66 -28.35
C ILE A 66 5.97 8.59 -29.66
N ASP A 67 4.77 8.01 -29.60
CA ASP A 67 3.86 7.99 -30.74
C ASP A 67 3.60 9.40 -31.28
N LEU A 68 3.46 9.50 -32.60
CA LEU A 68 3.36 10.78 -33.31
C LEU A 68 2.15 11.62 -32.86
N ASP A 69 1.05 10.98 -32.46
CA ASP A 69 -0.19 11.60 -31.99
C ASP A 69 -0.16 11.98 -30.50
N LYS A 70 0.99 11.84 -29.85
CA LYS A 70 1.15 12.06 -28.41
C LYS A 70 2.17 13.16 -28.15
N ASP A 71 1.91 13.94 -27.11
CA ASP A 71 2.81 14.96 -26.62
C ASP A 71 3.42 14.55 -25.29
N ALA A 72 4.70 14.83 -25.11
CA ALA A 72 5.32 14.85 -23.80
C ALA A 72 6.35 15.98 -23.71
N VAL A 73 6.65 16.39 -22.48
CA VAL A 73 7.65 17.42 -22.20
C VAL A 73 8.99 16.79 -21.82
N PRO A 74 10.12 17.49 -22.07
CA PRO A 74 11.42 17.06 -21.59
C PRO A 74 11.49 16.87 -20.08
N VAL A 75 12.36 15.95 -19.64
CA VAL A 75 12.63 15.70 -18.23
C VAL A 75 13.50 16.81 -17.64
N ILE A 76 13.18 17.24 -16.42
CA ILE A 76 14.04 18.08 -15.59
C ILE A 76 15.21 17.20 -15.14
N GLU A 77 16.42 17.51 -15.59
CA GLU A 77 17.61 16.68 -15.36
C GLU A 77 17.83 16.34 -13.87
N ALA A 78 17.57 17.27 -12.96
CA ALA A 78 17.70 17.05 -11.51
C ALA A 78 16.77 15.95 -10.95
N LYS A 79 15.74 15.53 -11.70
CA LYS A 79 14.82 14.44 -11.34
C LYS A 79 15.25 13.07 -11.86
N VAL A 80 16.21 13.03 -12.80
CA VAL A 80 16.65 11.78 -13.47
C VAL A 80 17.29 10.81 -12.48
N ILE A 81 18.33 11.27 -11.76
CA ILE A 81 19.05 10.40 -10.81
C ILE A 81 18.11 9.90 -9.69
N PRO A 82 17.31 10.75 -9.01
CA PRO A 82 16.36 10.28 -8.00
C PRO A 82 15.36 9.22 -8.51
N MET A 83 14.79 9.43 -9.71
CA MET A 83 13.87 8.46 -10.32
C MET A 83 14.57 7.14 -10.61
N MET A 84 15.78 7.18 -11.17
CA MET A 84 16.53 5.97 -11.51
C MET A 84 17.07 5.23 -10.28
N GLU A 85 17.44 5.93 -9.21
CA GLU A 85 17.79 5.29 -7.94
C GLU A 85 16.59 4.53 -7.36
N ALA A 86 15.39 5.11 -7.39
CA ALA A 86 14.17 4.44 -6.99
C ALA A 86 13.84 3.26 -7.91
N PHE A 87 13.97 3.44 -9.23
CA PHE A 87 13.84 2.37 -10.24
C PHE A 87 14.73 1.17 -9.92
N ARG A 88 16.02 1.41 -9.66
CA ARG A 88 16.94 0.35 -9.28
C ARG A 88 16.56 -0.30 -7.94
N SER A 89 16.14 0.48 -6.95
CA SER A 89 15.86 0.01 -5.60
C SER A 89 14.60 -0.86 -5.53
N VAL A 90 13.51 -0.44 -6.17
CA VAL A 90 12.20 -1.10 -6.05
C VAL A 90 12.00 -2.18 -7.11
N TYR A 91 12.50 -1.95 -8.34
CA TYR A 91 12.35 -2.91 -9.43
C TYR A 91 13.57 -3.85 -9.55
N ILE A 92 14.75 -3.34 -9.90
CA ILE A 92 15.91 -4.20 -10.27
C ILE A 92 16.42 -5.04 -9.07
N THR A 93 16.67 -4.37 -7.94
CA THR A 93 17.38 -4.97 -6.80
C THR A 93 16.65 -6.18 -6.21
N PRO A 94 15.32 -6.16 -5.99
CA PRO A 94 14.59 -7.33 -5.49
C PRO A 94 14.72 -8.55 -6.39
N TYR A 95 14.59 -8.40 -7.71
CA TYR A 95 14.76 -9.53 -8.63
C TYR A 95 16.20 -10.06 -8.66
N LEU A 96 17.21 -9.19 -8.60
CA LEU A 96 18.60 -9.64 -8.48
C LEU A 96 18.86 -10.41 -7.19
N ASN A 97 18.31 -9.96 -6.07
CA ASN A 97 18.49 -10.61 -4.77
C ASN A 97 17.82 -11.99 -4.71
N ILE A 98 16.64 -12.14 -5.32
CA ILE A 98 15.85 -13.37 -5.23
C ILE A 98 16.19 -14.36 -6.34
N ALA A 99 16.32 -13.89 -7.58
CA ALA A 99 16.51 -14.75 -8.74
C ALA A 99 17.96 -14.85 -9.22
N GLY A 100 18.80 -13.89 -8.80
CA GLY A 100 20.19 -13.82 -9.21
C GLY A 100 20.41 -13.22 -10.59
N LYS A 101 21.66 -12.84 -10.85
CA LYS A 101 22.08 -12.15 -12.08
C LYS A 101 21.85 -12.99 -13.35
N ASN A 102 22.05 -14.31 -13.28
CA ASN A 102 21.90 -15.20 -14.43
C ASN A 102 20.47 -15.25 -14.96
N PHE A 103 19.48 -15.14 -14.06
CA PHE A 103 18.08 -15.06 -14.43
C PHE A 103 17.70 -13.67 -14.95
N PHE A 104 18.10 -12.63 -14.23
CA PHE A 104 17.56 -11.29 -14.46
C PHE A 104 18.17 -10.59 -15.68
N MET A 105 19.48 -10.72 -15.90
CA MET A 105 20.18 -9.98 -16.96
C MET A 105 19.71 -10.30 -18.40
N PRO A 106 19.35 -11.55 -18.74
CA PRO A 106 18.81 -11.86 -20.07
C PRO A 106 17.45 -11.20 -20.37
N ILE A 107 16.61 -11.00 -19.35
CA ILE A 107 15.21 -10.58 -19.53
C ILE A 107 14.94 -9.12 -19.14
N VAL A 108 15.86 -8.48 -18.42
CA VAL A 108 15.69 -7.06 -18.06
C VAL A 108 15.69 -6.20 -19.33
N PRO A 109 14.77 -5.22 -19.44
CA PRO A 109 14.75 -4.25 -20.54
C PRO A 109 16.10 -3.61 -20.78
N LYS A 110 16.40 -3.32 -22.06
CA LYS A 110 17.67 -2.73 -22.49
C LYS A 110 17.59 -1.22 -22.64
N GLU A 111 16.39 -0.66 -22.70
CA GLU A 111 16.14 0.77 -22.82
C GLU A 111 15.14 1.21 -21.74
N VAL A 112 15.37 2.36 -21.13
CA VAL A 112 14.40 3.06 -20.27
C VAL A 112 14.32 4.50 -20.72
N ALA A 113 13.19 4.91 -21.28
CA ALA A 113 12.97 6.29 -21.70
C ALA A 113 12.20 7.07 -20.63
N LEU A 114 12.67 8.28 -20.33
CA LEU A 114 12.12 9.14 -19.30
C LEU A 114 11.42 10.34 -19.95
N PHE A 115 10.20 10.62 -19.52
CA PHE A 115 9.40 11.74 -19.99
C PHE A 115 8.92 12.61 -18.82
N GLY A 116 8.95 13.93 -19.01
CA GLY A 116 8.68 14.88 -17.95
C GLY A 116 7.20 14.99 -17.57
N SER A 117 6.29 14.72 -18.50
CA SER A 117 4.83 14.82 -18.32
C SER A 117 4.16 13.45 -18.46
N ALA A 118 2.88 13.38 -18.08
CA ALA A 118 2.03 12.25 -18.42
C ALA A 118 1.84 12.18 -19.93
N GLN A 119 1.60 10.97 -20.38
CA GLN A 119 0.91 10.72 -21.63
C GLN A 119 -0.57 10.40 -21.29
N TYR A 120 -1.48 10.62 -22.22
CA TYR A 120 -2.89 10.28 -22.03
C TYR A 120 -3.32 9.29 -23.10
N ARG A 121 -4.07 8.26 -22.68
CA ARG A 121 -4.71 7.32 -23.61
C ARG A 121 -5.74 8.06 -24.45
N THR A 122 -5.82 7.72 -25.73
CA THR A 122 -6.77 8.38 -26.64
C THR A 122 -8.19 7.84 -26.39
N GLU A 123 -8.30 6.61 -25.91
CA GLU A 123 -9.54 5.85 -25.77
C GLU A 123 -10.40 6.30 -24.58
N ASP A 124 -9.77 6.60 -23.45
CA ASP A 124 -10.45 6.92 -22.18
C ASP A 124 -9.93 8.18 -21.48
N HIS A 125 -8.98 8.89 -22.10
CA HIS A 125 -8.31 10.06 -21.54
C HIS A 125 -7.69 9.82 -20.15
N THR A 126 -7.38 8.56 -19.82
CA THR A 126 -6.68 8.23 -18.59
C THR A 126 -5.18 8.47 -18.74
N ARG A 127 -4.56 8.76 -17.59
CA ARG A 127 -3.14 9.02 -17.45
C ARG A 127 -2.34 7.73 -17.66
N LEU A 128 -1.29 7.78 -18.48
CA LEU A 128 -0.32 6.71 -18.70
C LEU A 128 0.97 7.07 -17.95
N LEU A 129 1.41 6.17 -17.06
CA LEU A 129 2.63 6.36 -16.24
C LEU A 129 3.81 5.55 -16.68
N GLY A 130 3.54 4.52 -17.46
CA GLY A 130 4.54 3.81 -18.21
C GLY A 130 3.91 2.89 -19.22
N THR A 131 4.76 2.42 -20.11
CA THR A 131 4.46 1.33 -21.05
C THR A 131 5.72 0.48 -21.19
N ALA A 132 5.58 -0.78 -21.60
CA ALA A 132 6.71 -1.53 -22.14
C ALA A 132 6.45 -2.01 -23.55
N ASP A 133 7.43 -1.78 -24.43
CA ASP A 133 7.40 -2.29 -25.79
C ASP A 133 8.14 -3.62 -25.85
N ALA A 134 7.38 -4.73 -25.87
CA ALA A 134 7.85 -6.09 -26.15
C ALA A 134 9.12 -6.53 -25.40
N GLY A 135 9.29 -6.06 -24.16
CA GLY A 135 10.45 -6.36 -23.31
C GLY A 135 11.75 -5.67 -23.68
N ARG A 136 11.74 -4.77 -24.67
CA ARG A 136 12.91 -4.01 -25.10
C ARG A 136 13.06 -2.71 -24.29
N GLN A 137 11.97 -1.95 -24.17
CA GLN A 137 11.98 -0.61 -23.61
C GLN A 137 10.89 -0.43 -22.55
N ILE A 138 11.20 0.26 -21.45
CA ILE A 138 10.21 0.82 -20.51
C ILE A 138 10.15 2.33 -20.71
N ASN A 139 8.96 2.86 -20.90
CA ASN A 139 8.71 4.30 -20.86
C ASN A 139 8.23 4.68 -19.45
N LEU A 140 8.80 5.74 -18.87
CA LEU A 140 8.39 6.28 -17.57
C LEU A 140 7.95 7.74 -17.75
N PHE A 141 6.70 8.01 -17.41
CA PHE A 141 6.09 9.34 -17.55
C PHE A 141 6.00 10.07 -16.21
N GLU A 142 5.82 11.40 -16.28
CA GLU A 142 5.76 12.30 -15.11
C GLU A 142 6.99 12.30 -14.21
N VAL A 143 8.18 12.13 -14.79
CA VAL A 143 9.43 12.18 -14.03
C VAL A 143 9.65 13.57 -13.39
N ASN A 144 9.10 14.64 -13.97
CA ASN A 144 9.23 15.98 -13.39
C ASN A 144 8.50 16.13 -12.06
N ASN A 145 7.43 15.36 -11.87
CA ASN A 145 6.63 15.33 -10.65
C ASN A 145 7.10 14.25 -9.67
N PHE A 146 8.16 13.50 -9.97
CA PHE A 146 8.64 12.44 -9.11
C PHE A 146 9.01 12.99 -7.72
N ASP A 147 8.30 12.48 -6.72
CA ASP A 147 8.44 12.82 -5.31
C ASP A 147 8.13 11.57 -4.48
N PRO A 148 9.12 10.98 -3.78
CA PRO A 148 8.90 9.83 -2.90
C PRO A 148 7.92 10.12 -1.75
N ASP A 149 7.71 11.38 -1.38
CA ASP A 149 6.74 11.75 -0.35
C ASP A 149 5.30 11.74 -0.89
N ASN A 150 5.12 11.79 -2.21
CA ASN A 150 3.83 11.53 -2.85
C ASN A 150 3.61 10.02 -3.02
N PHE A 151 3.23 9.37 -1.92
CA PHE A 151 3.15 7.92 -1.82
C PHE A 151 2.24 7.26 -2.88
N ASP A 152 1.09 7.86 -3.20
CA ASP A 152 0.15 7.28 -4.17
C ASP A 152 0.74 7.29 -5.58
N ASP A 153 1.32 8.42 -6.02
CA ASP A 153 2.00 8.49 -7.33
C ASP A 153 3.23 7.58 -7.38
N PHE A 154 3.99 7.50 -6.28
CA PHE A 154 5.12 6.58 -6.17
C PHE A 154 4.67 5.13 -6.38
N LEU A 155 3.65 4.67 -5.65
CA LEU A 155 3.13 3.31 -5.80
C LEU A 155 2.60 3.06 -7.22
N GLU A 156 1.85 4.00 -7.79
CA GLU A 156 1.27 3.85 -9.13
C GLU A 156 2.36 3.63 -10.20
N LYS A 157 3.45 4.40 -10.15
CA LYS A 157 4.58 4.21 -11.09
C LYS A 157 5.23 2.84 -10.95
N PHE A 158 5.47 2.38 -9.72
CA PHE A 158 6.10 1.08 -9.49
C PHE A 158 5.15 -0.08 -9.80
N HIS A 159 3.86 0.07 -9.54
CA HIS A 159 2.84 -0.88 -9.99
C HIS A 159 2.94 -1.06 -11.50
N THR A 160 2.98 0.02 -12.28
CA THR A 160 3.14 -0.05 -13.74
C THR A 160 4.44 -0.76 -14.13
N ILE A 161 5.58 -0.43 -13.52
CA ILE A 161 6.86 -1.11 -13.85
C ILE A 161 6.79 -2.62 -13.59
N HIS A 162 6.23 -3.04 -12.44
CA HIS A 162 6.08 -4.46 -12.11
C HIS A 162 5.04 -5.16 -12.99
N HIS A 163 3.97 -4.47 -13.39
CA HIS A 163 2.97 -4.94 -14.33
C HIS A 163 3.64 -5.26 -15.69
N GLU A 164 4.35 -4.28 -16.25
CA GLU A 164 5.02 -4.43 -17.53
C GLU A 164 6.11 -5.50 -17.50
N PHE A 165 6.89 -5.59 -16.41
CA PHE A 165 7.86 -6.66 -16.27
C PHE A 165 7.20 -8.05 -16.18
N THR A 166 6.00 -8.13 -15.62
CA THR A 166 5.25 -9.39 -15.61
C THR A 166 4.88 -9.83 -17.03
N HIS A 167 4.52 -8.90 -17.91
CA HIS A 167 4.32 -9.22 -19.34
C HIS A 167 5.59 -9.80 -19.98
N ILE A 168 6.77 -9.25 -19.67
CA ILE A 168 8.06 -9.77 -20.16
C ILE A 168 8.31 -11.20 -19.67
N LEU A 169 8.03 -11.47 -18.39
CA LEU A 169 8.11 -12.82 -17.84
C LEU A 169 7.15 -13.77 -18.59
N ASN A 170 5.92 -13.33 -18.84
CA ASN A 170 4.90 -14.12 -19.52
C ASN A 170 5.21 -14.35 -21.01
N GLN A 171 5.95 -13.46 -21.68
CA GLN A 171 6.46 -13.66 -23.03
C GLN A 171 7.53 -14.77 -23.09
N ASN A 172 8.33 -14.92 -22.03
CA ASN A 172 9.36 -15.97 -21.94
C ASN A 172 8.75 -17.33 -21.55
N ILE A 173 7.88 -17.35 -20.55
CA ILE A 173 7.12 -18.53 -20.13
C ILE A 173 5.66 -18.14 -19.98
N PRO A 174 4.75 -18.62 -20.87
CA PRO A 174 3.35 -18.22 -20.86
C PRO A 174 2.64 -18.41 -19.52
N VAL A 175 1.65 -17.56 -19.27
CA VAL A 175 0.73 -17.69 -18.13
C VAL A 175 0.13 -19.12 -18.11
N PRO A 176 0.07 -19.79 -16.94
CA PRO A 176 -0.51 -21.13 -16.84
C PRO A 176 -1.95 -21.18 -17.39
N PRO A 177 -2.31 -22.16 -18.24
CA PRO A 177 -3.64 -22.22 -18.84
C PRO A 177 -4.80 -22.21 -17.83
N GLY A 178 -4.62 -22.87 -16.68
CA GLY A 178 -5.61 -22.91 -15.61
C GLY A 178 -5.88 -21.57 -14.91
N TYR A 179 -5.08 -20.53 -15.15
CA TYR A 179 -5.35 -19.19 -14.61
C TYR A 179 -6.61 -18.58 -15.23
N GLU A 180 -6.78 -18.72 -16.55
CA GLU A 180 -7.92 -18.19 -17.29
C GLU A 180 -9.25 -18.82 -16.84
N GLU A 181 -9.19 -20.08 -16.38
CA GLU A 181 -10.34 -20.85 -15.90
C GLU A 181 -10.86 -20.36 -14.53
N VAL A 182 -10.01 -19.71 -13.71
CA VAL A 182 -10.42 -19.19 -12.39
C VAL A 182 -11.40 -18.03 -12.55
N SER A 183 -11.12 -17.12 -13.48
CA SER A 183 -11.99 -16.00 -13.83
C SER A 183 -11.99 -15.81 -15.34
N ASN A 184 -13.07 -16.22 -16.00
CA ASN A 184 -13.20 -16.19 -17.47
C ASN A 184 -14.10 -15.05 -18.00
N ASN A 185 -14.52 -14.11 -17.14
CA ASN A 185 -15.44 -13.02 -17.49
C ASN A 185 -14.70 -11.79 -18.05
N TYR A 186 -13.82 -12.03 -19.03
CA TYR A 186 -13.10 -10.98 -19.75
C TYR A 186 -14.03 -10.24 -20.71
N VAL A 187 -13.85 -8.93 -20.82
CA VAL A 187 -14.71 -8.03 -21.61
C VAL A 187 -13.93 -7.19 -22.62
N GLY A 188 -12.64 -7.47 -22.82
CA GLY A 188 -11.80 -6.70 -23.74
C GLY A 188 -11.80 -5.22 -23.37
N ALA A 189 -11.80 -4.34 -24.36
CA ALA A 189 -11.82 -2.88 -24.18
C ALA A 189 -13.03 -2.35 -23.38
N GLN A 190 -14.08 -3.14 -23.16
CA GLN A 190 -15.23 -2.72 -22.33
C GLN A 190 -14.90 -2.69 -20.83
N TRP A 191 -13.65 -2.96 -20.42
CA TRP A 191 -13.18 -2.85 -19.04
C TRP A 191 -13.34 -1.42 -18.48
N ILE A 192 -13.22 -0.39 -19.34
CA ILE A 192 -13.33 1.04 -18.98
C ILE A 192 -14.71 1.37 -18.39
N GLN A 193 -15.74 0.60 -18.76
CA GLN A 193 -17.12 0.79 -18.29
C GLN A 193 -17.45 -0.02 -17.04
N ARG A 194 -16.47 -0.73 -16.45
CA ARG A 194 -16.68 -1.64 -15.32
C ARG A 194 -16.27 -0.99 -14.02
N THR A 195 -17.00 -1.34 -12.97
CA THR A 195 -16.71 -0.82 -11.62
C THR A 195 -15.78 -1.77 -10.87
N THR A 196 -15.01 -1.22 -9.93
CA THR A 196 -14.17 -2.03 -9.02
C THR A 196 -15.02 -3.04 -8.22
N ALA A 197 -16.25 -2.68 -7.84
CA ALA A 197 -17.15 -3.58 -7.13
C ALA A 197 -17.57 -4.78 -8.00
N GLU A 198 -17.91 -4.54 -9.27
CA GLU A 198 -18.23 -5.61 -10.23
C GLU A 198 -17.00 -6.51 -10.45
N ALA A 199 -15.83 -5.93 -10.74
CA ALA A 199 -14.59 -6.67 -10.95
C ALA A 199 -14.21 -7.55 -9.75
N LYS A 200 -14.23 -6.97 -8.54
CA LYS A 200 -13.99 -7.67 -7.27
C LYS A 200 -14.90 -8.88 -7.08
N SER A 201 -16.20 -8.70 -7.37
CA SER A 201 -17.20 -9.76 -7.20
C SER A 201 -17.01 -10.94 -8.16
N LEU A 202 -16.27 -10.74 -9.25
CA LEU A 202 -15.96 -11.73 -10.27
C LEU A 202 -14.54 -12.31 -10.15
N GLY A 203 -13.79 -11.88 -9.12
CA GLY A 203 -12.45 -12.36 -8.85
C GLY A 203 -11.33 -11.63 -9.59
N PHE A 204 -11.54 -10.37 -9.99
CA PHE A 204 -10.53 -9.51 -10.62
C PHE A 204 -10.07 -8.43 -9.64
N ILE A 205 -8.77 -8.09 -9.65
CA ILE A 205 -8.19 -7.12 -8.70
C ILE A 205 -8.48 -5.68 -9.10
N THR A 206 -8.51 -5.39 -10.41
CA THR A 206 -8.93 -4.11 -10.97
C THR A 206 -9.97 -4.31 -12.08
N PRO A 207 -10.72 -3.26 -12.47
CA PRO A 207 -11.49 -3.28 -13.71
C PRO A 207 -10.61 -3.64 -14.92
N TYR A 208 -9.38 -3.14 -14.98
CA TYR A 208 -8.43 -3.37 -16.07
C TYR A 208 -8.05 -4.85 -16.23
N SER A 209 -7.94 -5.59 -15.13
CA SER A 209 -7.75 -7.06 -15.15
C SER A 209 -8.82 -7.80 -15.97
N ARG A 210 -9.97 -7.19 -16.28
CA ARG A 210 -11.00 -7.79 -17.13
C ARG A 210 -10.74 -7.61 -18.62
N MET A 211 -9.67 -6.95 -19.03
CA MET A 211 -9.33 -6.77 -20.43
C MET A 211 -9.03 -8.13 -21.09
N ASN A 212 -8.08 -8.88 -20.54
CA ASN A 212 -7.72 -10.22 -20.95
C ASN A 212 -6.90 -10.90 -19.84
N LYS A 213 -6.58 -12.19 -20.00
CA LYS A 213 -5.84 -12.96 -18.99
C LYS A 213 -4.43 -12.48 -18.70
N ASN A 214 -3.75 -11.89 -19.68
CA ASN A 214 -2.38 -11.41 -19.50
C ASN A 214 -2.39 -10.14 -18.64
N GLU A 215 -3.32 -9.20 -18.89
CA GLU A 215 -3.51 -8.04 -18.01
C GLU A 215 -3.94 -8.45 -16.60
N ASP A 216 -4.84 -9.43 -16.49
CA ASP A 216 -5.26 -9.96 -15.19
C ASP A 216 -4.09 -10.52 -14.38
N PHE A 217 -3.22 -11.28 -15.04
CA PHE A 217 -2.03 -11.85 -14.40
C PHE A 217 -1.01 -10.77 -14.00
N ALA A 218 -0.78 -9.80 -14.88
CA ALA A 218 0.12 -8.68 -14.64
C ALA A 218 -0.36 -7.77 -13.50
N GLU A 219 -1.64 -7.37 -13.50
CA GLU A 219 -2.27 -6.56 -12.44
C GLU A 219 -2.21 -7.27 -11.09
N MET A 220 -2.58 -8.56 -11.04
CA MET A 220 -2.51 -9.33 -9.80
C MET A 220 -1.09 -9.44 -9.27
N THR A 221 -0.10 -9.66 -10.15
CA THR A 221 1.31 -9.76 -9.77
C THR A 221 1.83 -8.41 -9.25
N ALA A 222 1.54 -7.32 -9.96
CA ALA A 222 1.93 -5.97 -9.58
C ALA A 222 1.29 -5.55 -8.25
N THR A 223 -0.02 -5.75 -8.06
CA THR A 223 -0.72 -5.48 -6.80
C THR A 223 -0.10 -6.25 -5.63
N LEU A 224 0.21 -7.53 -5.83
CA LEU A 224 0.83 -8.32 -4.78
C LEU A 224 2.24 -7.80 -4.44
N LEU A 225 3.05 -7.40 -5.41
CA LEU A 225 4.41 -6.92 -5.16
C LEU A 225 4.47 -5.51 -4.56
N VAL A 226 3.66 -4.58 -5.08
CA VAL A 226 3.77 -3.15 -4.80
C VAL A 226 2.83 -2.72 -3.68
N GLU A 227 1.52 -2.92 -3.84
CA GLU A 227 0.54 -2.62 -2.79
C GLU A 227 0.62 -3.61 -1.61
N GLY A 228 1.04 -4.84 -1.91
CA GLY A 228 1.44 -5.82 -0.91
C GLY A 228 0.32 -6.70 -0.38
N GLN A 229 0.71 -7.66 0.46
CA GLN A 229 -0.20 -8.68 0.97
C GLN A 229 -1.36 -8.11 1.79
N ASP A 230 -1.08 -7.09 2.61
CA ASP A 230 -2.11 -6.50 3.49
C ASP A 230 -3.22 -5.84 2.65
N TYR A 231 -2.88 -5.20 1.53
CA TYR A 231 -3.87 -4.68 0.57
C TYR A 231 -4.68 -5.78 -0.08
N PHE A 232 -4.02 -6.79 -0.61
CA PHE A 232 -4.69 -7.91 -1.25
C PHE A 232 -5.64 -8.62 -0.28
N ASP A 233 -5.22 -8.85 0.96
CA ASP A 233 -6.04 -9.51 1.98
C ASP A 233 -7.30 -8.72 2.33
N ILE A 234 -7.18 -7.40 2.52
CA ILE A 234 -8.32 -6.52 2.78
C ILE A 234 -9.26 -6.50 1.56
N TYR A 235 -8.69 -6.43 0.35
CA TYR A 235 -9.47 -6.47 -0.88
C TYR A 235 -10.30 -7.75 -0.98
N VAL A 236 -9.69 -8.90 -0.70
CA VAL A 236 -10.37 -10.22 -0.69
C VAL A 236 -11.44 -10.30 0.41
N ASN A 237 -11.14 -9.81 1.62
CA ASN A 237 -12.08 -9.86 2.75
C ASN A 237 -13.36 -9.03 2.49
N THR A 238 -13.30 -8.06 1.56
CA THR A 238 -14.45 -7.23 1.16
C THR A 238 -15.17 -7.74 -0.09
N ALA A 239 -14.71 -8.84 -0.70
CA ALA A 239 -15.37 -9.47 -1.83
C ALA A 239 -16.54 -10.38 -1.37
N ASN A 240 -17.40 -10.75 -2.31
CA ASN A 240 -18.34 -11.85 -2.08
C ASN A 240 -17.59 -13.20 -2.00
N ALA A 241 -18.26 -14.26 -1.56
CA ALA A 241 -17.62 -15.56 -1.34
C ALA A 241 -16.96 -16.15 -2.61
N ASP A 242 -17.60 -15.98 -3.77
CA ASP A 242 -17.06 -16.45 -5.06
C ASP A 242 -15.82 -15.65 -5.49
N GLY A 243 -15.91 -14.32 -5.51
CA GLY A 243 -14.79 -13.44 -5.84
C GLY A 243 -13.59 -13.64 -4.91
N ALA A 244 -13.84 -13.80 -3.61
CA ALA A 244 -12.79 -14.11 -2.64
C ALA A 244 -12.08 -15.43 -2.93
N THR A 245 -12.84 -16.48 -3.25
CA THR A 245 -12.30 -17.80 -3.60
C THR A 245 -11.42 -17.73 -4.85
N LYS A 246 -11.89 -17.01 -5.88
CA LYS A 246 -11.17 -16.83 -7.15
C LYS A 246 -9.88 -16.04 -6.98
N LEU A 247 -9.92 -14.91 -6.26
CA LEU A 247 -8.72 -14.10 -5.98
C LEU A 247 -7.65 -14.92 -5.25
N ARG A 248 -8.03 -15.71 -4.24
CA ARG A 248 -7.10 -16.60 -3.52
C ARG A 248 -6.54 -17.71 -4.39
N ALA A 249 -7.34 -18.25 -5.32
CA ALA A 249 -6.84 -19.21 -6.28
C ALA A 249 -5.82 -18.59 -7.24
N LYS A 250 -6.07 -17.37 -7.75
CA LYS A 250 -5.12 -16.61 -8.58
C LYS A 250 -3.82 -16.31 -7.85
N GLU A 251 -3.89 -15.83 -6.61
CA GLU A 251 -2.72 -15.60 -5.76
C GLU A 251 -1.85 -16.87 -5.66
N ARG A 252 -2.46 -18.03 -5.39
CA ARG A 252 -1.72 -19.30 -5.33
C ARG A 252 -1.06 -19.64 -6.67
N ILE A 253 -1.77 -19.49 -7.79
CA ILE A 253 -1.22 -19.75 -9.12
C ILE A 253 -0.02 -18.84 -9.41
N ILE A 254 -0.07 -17.57 -9.03
CA ILE A 254 1.05 -16.63 -9.21
C ILE A 254 2.27 -17.08 -8.40
N VAL A 255 2.07 -17.39 -7.11
CA VAL A 255 3.16 -17.90 -6.25
C VAL A 255 3.78 -19.17 -6.84
N ASP A 256 2.93 -20.11 -7.28
CA ASP A 256 3.39 -21.37 -7.86
C ASP A 256 4.10 -21.15 -9.20
N TYR A 257 3.59 -20.26 -10.05
CA TYR A 257 4.19 -19.92 -11.35
C TYR A 257 5.60 -19.33 -11.20
N PHE A 258 5.79 -18.36 -10.31
CA PHE A 258 7.12 -17.78 -10.07
C PHE A 258 8.13 -18.84 -9.60
N LYS A 259 7.67 -19.76 -8.75
CA LYS A 259 8.50 -20.85 -8.25
C LYS A 259 8.80 -21.90 -9.32
N SER A 260 7.80 -22.38 -10.05
CA SER A 260 7.96 -23.48 -11.02
C SER A 260 8.63 -23.04 -12.32
N SER A 261 8.30 -21.84 -12.79
CA SER A 261 8.77 -21.33 -14.09
C SER A 261 10.14 -20.67 -13.97
N PHE A 262 10.42 -20.02 -12.84
CA PHE A 262 11.62 -19.19 -12.69
C PHE A 262 12.48 -19.52 -11.46
N GLY A 263 12.06 -20.48 -10.62
CA GLY A 263 12.78 -20.82 -9.39
C GLY A 263 12.75 -19.71 -8.34
N MET A 264 11.87 -18.72 -8.49
CA MET A 264 11.78 -17.55 -7.60
C MET A 264 10.81 -17.79 -6.45
N ASP A 265 11.22 -17.47 -5.22
CA ASP A 265 10.30 -17.36 -4.10
C ASP A 265 9.56 -16.02 -4.19
N PHE A 266 8.30 -16.08 -4.62
CA PHE A 266 7.46 -14.89 -4.77
C PHE A 266 7.25 -14.14 -3.44
N ARG A 267 7.20 -14.83 -2.31
CA ARG A 267 7.01 -14.19 -1.00
C ARG A 267 8.27 -13.49 -0.54
N ALA A 268 9.44 -14.07 -0.83
CA ALA A 268 10.71 -13.39 -0.61
C ALA A 268 10.85 -12.15 -1.51
N LEU A 269 10.43 -12.23 -2.77
CA LEU A 269 10.41 -11.10 -3.70
C LEU A 269 9.48 -9.98 -3.20
N GLN A 270 8.26 -10.32 -2.81
CA GLN A 270 7.29 -9.39 -2.22
C GLN A 270 7.87 -8.68 -0.98
N ALA A 271 8.61 -9.40 -0.13
CA ALA A 271 9.25 -8.82 1.05
C ALA A 271 10.38 -7.83 0.70
N GLU A 272 11.21 -8.16 -0.31
CA GLU A 272 12.27 -7.26 -0.78
C GLU A 272 11.70 -5.99 -1.43
N VAL A 273 10.63 -6.10 -2.24
CA VAL A 273 9.94 -4.94 -2.82
C VAL A 273 9.33 -4.06 -1.71
N LYS A 274 8.59 -4.66 -0.76
CA LYS A 274 8.02 -3.92 0.38
C LYS A 274 9.10 -3.18 1.18
N LYS A 275 10.25 -3.83 1.42
CA LYS A 275 11.40 -3.23 2.10
C LYS A 275 11.99 -2.07 1.31
N ALA A 276 12.13 -2.19 -0.01
CA ALA A 276 12.64 -1.13 -0.86
C ALA A 276 11.72 0.11 -0.84
N ILE A 277 10.40 -0.09 -0.98
CA ILE A 277 9.39 0.99 -0.91
C ILE A 277 9.44 1.69 0.45
N ALA A 278 9.47 0.93 1.55
CA ALA A 278 9.55 1.49 2.91
C ALA A 278 10.89 2.20 3.20
N GLY A 279 11.95 1.91 2.44
CA GLY A 279 13.23 2.60 2.55
C GLY A 279 13.27 3.95 1.81
N LEU A 280 12.32 4.20 0.92
CA LEU A 280 12.25 5.41 0.09
C LEU A 280 11.07 6.31 0.44
N THR A 281 10.05 5.78 1.11
CA THR A 281 8.79 6.49 1.39
C THR A 281 8.38 6.28 2.86
N THR A 282 7.65 7.24 3.41
CA THR A 282 7.03 7.11 4.75
C THR A 282 5.53 6.84 4.70
N GLY A 283 4.95 6.77 3.50
CA GLY A 283 3.52 6.57 3.30
C GLY A 283 3.04 5.15 3.63
N SER A 284 1.72 4.99 3.63
CA SER A 284 1.05 3.71 3.83
C SER A 284 -0.32 3.76 3.16
N ILE A 285 -0.74 2.66 2.52
CA ILE A 285 -2.06 2.57 1.88
C ILE A 285 -3.17 2.60 2.92
N PHE A 286 -2.92 1.97 4.08
CA PHE A 286 -3.86 1.90 5.17
C PHE A 286 -3.27 2.45 6.45
N SER A 287 -4.10 3.14 7.22
CA SER A 287 -3.85 3.43 8.63
C SER A 287 -3.87 2.16 9.48
N ALA A 288 -3.30 2.23 10.69
CA ALA A 288 -3.36 1.12 11.65
C ALA A 288 -4.81 0.70 11.97
N ALA A 289 -5.73 1.66 11.97
CA ALA A 289 -7.16 1.43 12.20
C ALA A 289 -7.81 0.66 11.05
N GLU A 290 -7.53 1.03 9.80
CA GLU A 290 -8.02 0.33 8.61
C GLU A 290 -7.45 -1.08 8.52
N LEU A 291 -6.18 -1.26 8.87
CA LEU A 291 -5.55 -2.58 8.99
C LEU A 291 -6.27 -3.42 10.07
N PHE A 292 -6.52 -2.85 11.24
CA PHE A 292 -7.25 -3.53 12.33
C PHE A 292 -8.67 -3.93 11.93
N ALA A 293 -9.42 -3.01 11.30
CA ALA A 293 -10.78 -3.25 10.82
C ALA A 293 -10.84 -4.06 9.52
N GLY A 294 -9.74 -4.19 8.78
CA GLY A 294 -9.67 -4.84 7.46
C GLY A 294 -9.46 -6.35 7.51
N GLY A 295 -9.29 -6.91 8.70
CA GLY A 295 -9.29 -8.35 8.93
C GLY A 295 -8.00 -9.08 8.67
N ILE A 296 -6.87 -8.37 8.74
CA ILE A 296 -5.53 -8.97 8.69
C ILE A 296 -5.07 -9.51 10.05
N TYR A 297 -5.66 -9.02 11.15
CA TYR A 297 -5.31 -9.43 12.52
C TYR A 297 -6.41 -10.27 13.17
N LYS A 298 -6.02 -11.31 13.92
CA LYS A 298 -6.90 -12.14 14.77
C LYS A 298 -7.41 -11.34 15.97
N GLY A 299 -6.56 -10.45 16.50
CA GLY A 299 -6.84 -9.64 17.67
C GLY A 299 -5.59 -8.99 18.23
N VAL A 300 -5.73 -8.49 19.46
CA VAL A 300 -4.68 -7.83 20.24
C VAL A 300 -4.52 -8.57 21.56
N SER A 301 -3.31 -9.03 21.86
CA SER A 301 -2.93 -9.56 23.17
C SER A 301 -2.39 -8.43 24.03
N ILE A 302 -3.02 -8.20 25.18
CA ILE A 302 -2.73 -7.08 26.08
C ILE A 302 -2.15 -7.64 27.37
N ASP A 303 -1.06 -7.04 27.84
CA ASP A 303 -0.44 -7.36 29.12
C ASP A 303 -0.37 -6.09 29.98
N LYS A 304 -1.08 -6.11 31.11
CA LYS A 304 -1.07 -5.04 32.11
C LYS A 304 0.35 -4.78 32.65
N SER A 305 1.18 -5.81 32.75
CA SER A 305 2.54 -5.74 33.27
C SER A 305 3.56 -5.25 32.24
N ALA A 306 3.15 -5.01 30.99
CA ALA A 306 4.04 -4.48 29.98
C ALA A 306 4.48 -3.03 30.30
N ALA A 307 5.74 -2.72 30.00
CA ALA A 307 6.29 -1.39 30.21
C ALA A 307 5.50 -0.33 29.43
N ASN A 308 5.38 0.88 29.97
CA ASN A 308 4.68 2.00 29.33
C ASN A 308 3.16 1.82 29.14
N GLN A 309 2.52 0.82 29.76
CA GLN A 309 1.06 0.82 29.88
C GLN A 309 0.59 2.07 30.63
N SER A 310 -0.59 2.61 30.29
CA SER A 310 -1.05 3.85 30.91
C SER A 310 -1.43 3.65 32.37
N ALA A 311 -1.11 4.62 33.22
CA ALA A 311 -1.49 4.58 34.63
C ALA A 311 -3.01 4.47 34.83
N ALA A 312 -3.81 5.10 33.96
CA ALA A 312 -5.27 5.04 34.03
C ALA A 312 -5.80 3.63 33.72
N PHE A 313 -5.23 2.96 32.72
CA PHE A 313 -5.57 1.56 32.40
C PHE A 313 -5.14 0.62 33.53
N ILE A 314 -3.90 0.77 34.04
CA ILE A 314 -3.39 0.00 35.17
C ILE A 314 -4.32 0.15 36.38
N THR A 315 -4.75 1.37 36.70
CA THR A 315 -5.65 1.66 37.84
C THR A 315 -7.01 0.99 37.67
N ALA A 316 -7.61 1.06 36.47
CA ALA A 316 -8.88 0.39 36.19
C ALA A 316 -8.77 -1.14 36.31
N PHE A 317 -7.65 -1.70 35.85
CA PHE A 317 -7.36 -3.13 35.98
C PHE A 317 -7.17 -3.55 37.44
N ASP A 318 -6.41 -2.80 38.23
CA ASP A 318 -6.21 -3.10 39.66
C ASP A 318 -7.49 -3.01 40.47
N ALA A 319 -8.36 -2.05 40.15
CA ALA A 319 -9.69 -1.96 40.76
C ALA A 319 -10.55 -3.20 40.43
N ALA A 320 -10.49 -3.70 39.19
CA ALA A 320 -11.19 -4.93 38.79
C ALA A 320 -10.63 -6.18 39.50
N VAL A 321 -9.31 -6.29 39.64
CA VAL A 321 -8.66 -7.39 40.38
C VAL A 321 -9.05 -7.35 41.86
N ALA A 322 -8.99 -6.18 42.50
CA ALA A 322 -9.33 -6.01 43.90
C ALA A 322 -10.80 -6.34 44.22
N ALA A 323 -11.71 -6.08 43.27
CA ALA A 323 -13.12 -6.40 43.39
C ALA A 323 -13.45 -7.87 43.04
N SER A 324 -12.55 -8.58 42.35
CA SER A 324 -12.77 -9.94 41.86
C SER A 324 -12.49 -10.98 42.94
N PRO A 325 -13.39 -11.95 43.17
CA PRO A 325 -13.14 -13.05 44.10
C PRO A 325 -12.12 -14.07 43.54
N ILE A 326 -11.78 -13.96 42.25
CA ILE A 326 -10.84 -14.83 41.54
C ILE A 326 -9.68 -13.96 41.03
N PRO A 327 -8.42 -14.36 41.22
CA PRO A 327 -7.28 -13.62 40.70
C PRO A 327 -7.29 -13.64 39.16
N LEU A 328 -7.37 -12.46 38.55
CA LEU A 328 -7.31 -12.30 37.09
C LEU A 328 -5.86 -12.24 36.63
N SER A 329 -5.57 -12.92 35.52
CA SER A 329 -4.31 -12.85 34.80
C SER A 329 -4.08 -11.42 34.27
N PRO A 330 -2.86 -10.85 34.41
CA PRO A 330 -2.53 -9.55 33.80
C PRO A 330 -2.54 -9.59 32.27
N GLN A 331 -2.49 -10.78 31.69
CA GLN A 331 -2.57 -11.04 30.25
C GLN A 331 -3.99 -11.43 29.84
N PHE A 332 -4.50 -10.75 28.82
CA PHE A 332 -5.83 -10.97 28.25
C PHE A 332 -5.86 -10.57 26.78
N GLU A 333 -6.94 -10.90 26.07
CA GLU A 333 -7.00 -10.73 24.62
C GLU A 333 -8.28 -10.02 24.19
N LEU A 334 -8.16 -9.16 23.18
CA LEU A 334 -9.27 -8.61 22.42
C LEU A 334 -9.24 -9.23 21.02
N VAL A 335 -10.15 -10.15 20.74
CA VAL A 335 -10.14 -10.93 19.48
C VAL A 335 -11.42 -10.72 18.68
N PHE A 336 -11.33 -10.79 17.35
CA PHE A 336 -12.53 -10.77 16.52
C PHE A 336 -13.33 -12.06 16.70
N ALA A 337 -14.65 -11.93 16.83
CA ALA A 337 -15.54 -13.07 17.02
C ALA A 337 -15.65 -13.95 15.76
N ASP A 338 -15.58 -13.33 14.58
CA ASP A 338 -15.73 -14.00 13.29
C ASP A 338 -14.37 -14.33 12.64
N ALA A 339 -14.04 -15.61 12.60
CA ALA A 339 -12.82 -16.12 11.97
C ALA A 339 -12.84 -16.04 10.43
N THR A 340 -14.02 -15.89 9.79
CA THR A 340 -14.17 -15.85 8.31
C THR A 340 -13.74 -14.53 7.68
N ARG A 341 -13.48 -13.54 8.52
CA ARG A 341 -12.96 -12.23 8.16
C ARG A 341 -13.92 -11.19 7.61
N VAL A 342 -15.21 -11.52 7.61
CA VAL A 342 -16.26 -10.67 7.07
C VAL A 342 -16.75 -9.67 8.13
N ASN A 343 -16.93 -10.09 9.37
CA ASN A 343 -17.33 -9.20 10.46
C ASN A 343 -16.13 -8.75 11.31
N ARG A 344 -15.89 -7.44 11.33
CA ARG A 344 -14.79 -6.77 12.05
C ARG A 344 -15.27 -5.77 13.09
N THR A 345 -16.54 -5.87 13.44
CA THR A 345 -17.19 -5.06 14.47
C THR A 345 -17.49 -5.85 15.73
N ASP A 346 -17.63 -7.18 15.63
CA ASP A 346 -17.89 -8.01 16.82
C ASP A 346 -16.58 -8.59 17.36
N LEU A 347 -16.26 -8.26 18.61
CA LEU A 347 -15.08 -8.71 19.32
C LEU A 347 -15.44 -9.42 20.62
N ILE A 348 -14.50 -10.20 21.12
CA ILE A 348 -14.57 -10.88 22.41
C ILE A 348 -13.37 -10.45 23.23
N LEU A 349 -13.63 -9.83 24.37
CA LEU A 349 -12.63 -9.57 25.40
C LEU A 349 -12.52 -10.80 26.29
N LYS A 350 -11.36 -11.45 26.28
CA LYS A 350 -11.09 -12.73 26.94
C LYS A 350 -10.10 -12.57 28.07
N PHE A 351 -10.56 -12.81 29.30
CA PHE A 351 -9.72 -12.88 30.49
C PHE A 351 -9.49 -14.32 30.91
N LYS A 352 -8.40 -14.54 31.65
CA LYS A 352 -8.10 -15.80 32.35
C LYS A 352 -7.93 -15.53 33.84
N GLY A 353 -8.31 -16.48 34.68
CA GLY A 353 -8.12 -16.35 36.13
C GLY A 353 -8.54 -17.59 36.90
N GLY A 354 -7.74 -18.03 37.87
CA GLY A 354 -8.06 -19.20 38.70
C GLY A 354 -8.34 -20.50 37.93
N GLY A 355 -7.80 -20.67 36.72
CA GLY A 355 -8.05 -21.83 35.85
C GLY A 355 -9.28 -21.71 34.94
N TYR A 356 -9.97 -20.57 34.94
CA TYR A 356 -11.17 -20.33 34.12
C TYR A 356 -10.93 -19.25 33.05
N ASP A 357 -11.68 -19.33 31.96
CA ASP A 357 -11.82 -18.27 30.96
C ASP A 357 -13.10 -17.46 31.22
N PHE A 358 -13.03 -16.15 30.99
CA PHE A 358 -14.13 -15.21 31.17
C PHE A 358 -14.27 -14.32 29.93
N TRP A 359 -15.40 -14.40 29.24
CA TRP A 359 -15.59 -13.72 27.96
C TRP A 359 -16.66 -12.63 28.05
N PHE A 360 -16.38 -11.50 27.41
CA PHE A 360 -17.31 -10.39 27.24
C PHE A 360 -17.38 -9.99 25.78
N ASN A 361 -18.57 -10.00 25.20
CA ASN A 361 -18.74 -9.53 23.83
C ASN A 361 -18.71 -8.00 23.80
N LEU A 362 -17.98 -7.49 22.82
CA LEU A 362 -17.89 -6.07 22.51
C LEU A 362 -18.32 -5.86 21.06
N LYS A 363 -19.00 -4.76 20.81
CA LYS A 363 -19.22 -4.23 19.47
C LYS A 363 -18.40 -2.96 19.28
N ALA A 364 -17.60 -2.93 18.22
CA ALA A 364 -16.80 -1.79 17.81
C ALA A 364 -17.54 -0.97 16.76
N THR A 365 -17.54 0.35 16.95
CA THR A 365 -17.94 1.33 15.94
C THR A 365 -16.72 2.14 15.55
N TYR A 366 -16.37 2.13 14.26
CA TYR A 366 -15.23 2.87 13.72
C TYR A 366 -15.68 4.22 13.13
N THR A 367 -14.88 5.26 13.31
CA THR A 367 -15.05 6.57 12.66
C THR A 367 -13.68 7.12 12.31
N GLY A 368 -13.27 6.94 11.05
CA GLY A 368 -11.88 7.14 10.63
C GLY A 368 -10.95 6.24 11.46
N SER A 369 -9.90 6.82 12.04
CA SER A 369 -8.97 6.07 12.90
C SER A 369 -9.47 5.84 14.33
N ASN A 370 -10.68 6.30 14.67
CA ASN A 370 -11.24 6.15 16.02
C ASN A 370 -12.11 4.91 16.13
N VAL A 371 -12.09 4.28 17.31
CA VAL A 371 -12.93 3.15 17.68
C VAL A 371 -13.63 3.43 19.02
N LYS A 372 -14.91 3.07 19.09
CA LYS A 372 -15.66 3.01 20.35
C LYS A 372 -16.17 1.59 20.56
N PHE A 373 -15.89 1.03 21.73
CA PHE A 373 -16.40 -0.28 22.12
C PHE A 373 -17.66 -0.12 22.98
N VAL A 374 -18.63 -1.01 22.79
CA VAL A 374 -19.80 -1.14 23.67
C VAL A 374 -20.00 -2.60 24.02
N LEU A 375 -20.43 -2.88 25.25
CA LEU A 375 -20.81 -4.24 25.63
C LEU A 375 -22.01 -4.70 24.79
N SER A 376 -21.95 -5.93 24.31
CA SER A 376 -23.06 -6.59 23.63
C SER A 376 -23.51 -7.84 24.39
N ASP A 377 -24.61 -8.44 23.92
CA ASP A 377 -25.21 -9.59 24.58
C ASP A 377 -24.22 -10.75 24.68
N SER A 378 -24.23 -11.42 25.83
CA SER A 378 -23.33 -12.53 26.10
C SER A 378 -23.73 -13.76 25.27
N GLY A 379 -22.72 -14.52 24.83
CA GLY A 379 -22.97 -15.83 24.24
C GLY A 379 -23.38 -16.87 25.29
N THR A 380 -23.51 -18.12 24.87
CA THR A 380 -24.08 -19.20 25.70
C THR A 380 -23.05 -20.22 26.20
N SER A 381 -21.79 -20.14 25.77
CA SER A 381 -20.74 -21.07 26.20
C SER A 381 -20.27 -20.82 27.64
N THR A 382 -19.60 -21.82 28.23
CA THR A 382 -19.09 -21.77 29.62
C THR A 382 -18.27 -20.51 29.94
N PRO A 383 -17.36 -20.02 29.07
CA PRO A 383 -16.63 -18.78 29.33
C PRO A 383 -17.52 -17.53 29.47
N TYR A 384 -18.68 -17.47 28.81
CA TYR A 384 -19.64 -16.38 29.01
C TYR A 384 -20.39 -16.52 30.32
N ALA A 385 -20.77 -17.75 30.71
CA ALA A 385 -21.37 -18.01 32.01
C ALA A 385 -20.43 -17.57 33.15
N ASN A 386 -19.14 -17.91 33.04
CA ASN A 386 -18.11 -17.45 33.96
C ASN A 386 -17.99 -15.91 33.94
N GLY A 387 -17.96 -15.30 32.76
CA GLY A 387 -17.91 -13.84 32.60
C GLY A 387 -19.05 -13.12 33.32
N ASN A 388 -20.27 -13.67 33.25
CA ASN A 388 -21.43 -13.13 33.95
C ASN A 388 -21.26 -13.12 35.48
N VAL A 389 -20.60 -14.13 36.06
CA VAL A 389 -20.33 -14.20 37.51
C VAL A 389 -19.42 -13.05 37.95
N ILE A 390 -18.40 -12.70 37.15
CA ILE A 390 -17.43 -11.66 37.51
C ILE A 390 -17.75 -10.28 36.91
N LYS A 391 -18.85 -10.13 36.17
CA LYS A 391 -19.20 -8.90 35.43
C LYS A 391 -19.25 -7.66 36.33
N THR A 392 -19.83 -7.79 37.52
CA THR A 392 -19.88 -6.70 38.51
C THR A 392 -18.48 -6.37 39.05
N PRO A 393 -17.68 -7.34 39.54
CA PRO A 393 -16.29 -7.12 39.88
C PRO A 393 -15.44 -6.42 38.81
N VAL A 394 -15.52 -6.87 37.55
CA VAL A 394 -14.70 -6.32 36.46
C VAL A 394 -15.25 -5.04 35.84
N LYS A 395 -16.36 -4.52 36.37
CA LYS A 395 -17.00 -3.30 35.86
C LYS A 395 -16.04 -2.12 35.70
N PRO A 396 -15.10 -1.81 36.63
CA PRO A 396 -14.16 -0.70 36.45
C PRO A 396 -13.33 -0.81 35.15
N LEU A 397 -12.93 -2.03 34.80
CA LEU A 397 -12.17 -2.31 33.58
C LEU A 397 -13.07 -2.32 32.33
N LEU A 398 -14.27 -2.90 32.41
CA LEU A 398 -15.24 -2.86 31.31
C LEU A 398 -15.67 -1.42 30.99
N ASP A 399 -15.90 -0.59 32.01
CA ASP A 399 -16.20 0.83 31.85
C ASP A 399 -15.03 1.58 31.21
N TYR A 400 -13.78 1.26 31.58
CA TYR A 400 -12.59 1.87 30.98
C TYR A 400 -12.57 1.68 29.46
N PHE A 401 -12.86 0.46 28.97
CA PHE A 401 -12.90 0.19 27.53
C PHE A 401 -14.12 0.78 26.82
N THR A 402 -15.27 0.86 27.48
CA THR A 402 -16.56 1.13 26.79
C THR A 402 -17.08 2.56 26.93
N THR A 403 -16.61 3.31 27.92
CA THR A 403 -16.98 4.72 28.11
C THR A 403 -16.12 5.67 27.28
N LYS A 404 -14.95 5.20 26.83
CA LYS A 404 -13.96 5.97 26.07
C LYS A 404 -14.08 5.74 24.57
N THR A 405 -13.55 6.70 23.82
CA THR A 405 -13.24 6.55 22.40
C THR A 405 -11.72 6.52 22.28
N PHE A 406 -11.20 5.61 21.46
CA PHE A 406 -9.77 5.46 21.25
C PHE A 406 -9.41 5.72 19.79
N LYS A 407 -8.33 6.47 19.53
CA LYS A 407 -7.66 6.46 18.23
C LYS A 407 -6.75 5.22 18.16
N ILE A 408 -6.89 4.43 17.12
CA ILE A 408 -6.01 3.30 16.83
C ILE A 408 -4.80 3.81 16.05
N ASP A 409 -3.59 3.53 16.55
CA ASP A 409 -2.35 3.92 15.87
C ASP A 409 -1.18 3.00 16.22
N TRP A 410 -0.12 3.06 15.40
CA TRP A 410 1.17 2.48 15.76
C TRP A 410 1.86 3.34 16.83
N ILE A 411 2.48 2.70 17.81
CA ILE A 411 3.07 3.39 18.97
C ILE A 411 4.59 3.52 18.89
N GLU A 412 5.15 3.73 17.70
CA GLU A 412 6.61 3.79 17.50
C GLU A 412 7.29 4.93 18.28
N SER A 413 6.56 6.00 18.55
CA SER A 413 7.01 7.11 19.39
C SER A 413 7.16 6.75 20.87
N ILE A 414 6.55 5.64 21.30
CA ILE A 414 6.60 5.13 22.68
C ILE A 414 7.49 3.88 22.74
N ILE A 415 7.34 2.98 21.77
CA ILE A 415 8.10 1.74 21.64
C ILE A 415 8.73 1.73 20.24
N PRO A 416 10.02 2.11 20.10
CA PRO A 416 10.68 2.12 18.80
C PRO A 416 10.63 0.76 18.09
N ASN A 417 10.47 0.77 16.76
CA ASN A 417 10.38 -0.43 15.90
C ASN A 417 9.16 -1.33 16.16
N SER A 418 8.07 -0.75 16.68
CA SER A 418 6.83 -1.48 17.01
C SER A 418 5.77 -1.46 15.92
N LYS A 419 5.98 -0.78 14.79
CA LYS A 419 5.07 -0.80 13.63
C LYS A 419 4.78 -2.23 13.21
N ASP A 420 3.51 -2.50 12.88
CA ASP A 420 2.97 -3.82 12.52
C ASP A 420 3.08 -4.90 13.62
N LYS A 421 3.51 -4.53 14.85
CA LYS A 421 3.71 -5.47 15.98
C LYS A 421 2.91 -5.09 17.22
N GLN A 422 2.85 -3.80 17.56
CA GLN A 422 2.16 -3.29 18.75
C GLN A 422 1.18 -2.20 18.35
N LEU A 423 -0.10 -2.44 18.64
CA LEU A 423 -1.18 -1.51 18.34
C LEU A 423 -1.58 -0.74 19.59
N GLY A 424 -1.58 0.58 19.49
CA GLY A 424 -2.02 1.48 20.56
C GLY A 424 -3.46 1.91 20.40
N PHE A 425 -4.11 2.09 21.55
CA PHE A 425 -5.43 2.67 21.69
C PHE A 425 -5.29 3.96 22.51
N ILE A 426 -5.23 5.08 21.80
CA ILE A 426 -4.95 6.41 22.34
C ILE A 426 -6.29 7.05 22.77
N ASP A 427 -6.42 7.44 24.03
CA ASP A 427 -7.65 8.07 24.53
C ASP A 427 -7.85 9.44 23.86
N THR A 428 -8.93 9.59 23.09
CA THR A 428 -9.16 10.81 22.30
C THR A 428 -9.47 12.04 23.15
N SER A 429 -9.84 11.86 24.43
CA SER A 429 -10.18 12.98 25.33
C SER A 429 -8.95 13.76 25.79
N ASN A 430 -7.77 13.13 25.81
CA ASN A 430 -6.54 13.72 26.32
C ASN A 430 -5.32 13.46 25.41
N ASN A 431 -5.51 12.73 24.31
CA ASN A 431 -4.51 12.36 23.32
C ASN A 431 -3.27 11.66 23.94
N LYS A 432 -3.49 10.86 24.99
CA LYS A 432 -2.46 10.02 25.61
C LYS A 432 -2.76 8.56 25.36
N LEU A 433 -1.72 7.73 25.40
CA LEU A 433 -1.88 6.28 25.34
C LEU A 433 -2.88 5.82 26.41
N GLY A 434 -3.94 5.14 25.99
CA GLY A 434 -4.88 4.47 26.89
C GLY A 434 -4.35 3.09 27.26
N PHE A 435 -4.17 2.24 26.26
CA PHE A 435 -3.51 0.93 26.41
C PHE A 435 -2.93 0.50 25.07
N TYR A 436 -2.09 -0.52 25.08
CA TYR A 436 -1.61 -1.15 23.85
C TYR A 436 -1.51 -2.66 24.02
N GLY A 437 -1.33 -3.35 22.90
CA GLY A 437 -0.98 -4.76 22.92
C GLY A 437 -0.40 -5.25 21.60
N ALA A 438 0.07 -6.49 21.63
CA ALA A 438 0.68 -7.16 20.49
C ALA A 438 -0.41 -7.62 19.51
N VAL A 439 -0.26 -7.31 18.23
CA VAL A 439 -1.16 -7.82 17.19
C VAL A 439 -0.74 -9.21 16.73
N SER A 440 -1.72 -10.07 16.45
CA SER A 440 -1.49 -11.40 15.85
C SER A 440 -2.09 -11.43 14.46
N ARG A 441 -1.28 -11.70 13.43
CA ARG A 441 -1.73 -11.83 12.04
C ARG A 441 -2.42 -13.18 11.81
N TYR A 442 -3.31 -13.24 10.82
CA TYR A 442 -4.05 -14.45 10.48
C TYR A 442 -3.20 -15.63 10.02
#